data_AF-A0A7V6LFV4-F1
#
_entry.id   AF-A0A7V6LFV4-F1
#
_cell.length_a   1.000
_cell.length_b   1.000
_cell.length_c   1.000
_cell.angle_alpha   90.00
_cell.angle_beta   90.00
_cell.angle_gamma   90.00
#
_symmetry.space_group_name_H-M   'P 1'
#
loop_
_entity.id
_entity.type
_entity.pdbx_description
1 polymer ?
#
loop_
_entity_poly.entity_id
_entity_poly.type
_entity_poly.pdbx_seq_one_letter_code
_entity_poly.pdbx_strand_id
1 'polypeptide(L)' 'MKQADIQVYGGAEIPDHPMVALLCSEKCPGKLILDTYDLAKLFRKQGVTVISGFHSPME' A
#
# COMPACT_ATOMS: atom_id res chain seq x y z
N MET A 1 4.61 20.00 17.90
CA MET A 1 4.52 18.60 17.42
C MET A 1 5.95 18.13 17.20
N LYS A 2 6.42 17.07 17.86
CA LYS A 2 7.80 16.58 17.70
C LYS A 2 7.97 16.07 16.27
N GLN A 3 8.99 16.56 15.58
CA GLN A 3 9.39 16.05 14.27
C GLN A 3 9.97 14.65 14.48
N ALA A 4 9.31 13.63 13.94
CA ALA A 4 9.85 12.29 13.89
C ALA A 4 10.93 12.26 12.79
N ASP A 5 12.09 11.70 13.10
CA ASP A 5 13.11 11.39 12.10
C ASP A 5 12.61 10.20 11.27
N ILE A 6 12.35 10.42 9.98
CA ILE A 6 11.81 9.40 9.06
C ILE A 6 12.89 9.08 8.02
N GLN A 7 13.22 7.80 7.91
CA GLN A 7 14.13 7.31 6.88
C GLN A 7 13.32 6.87 5.65
N VAL A 8 13.79 7.25 4.48
CA VAL A 8 13.18 6.91 3.19
C VAL A 8 14.18 6.11 2.38
N TYR A 9 13.74 4.97 1.84
CA TYR A 9 14.52 4.13 0.94
C TYR A 9 13.76 4.03 -0.39
N GLY A 10 14.41 4.40 -1.50
CA GLY A 10 13.80 4.42 -2.83
C GLY A 10 13.33 5.82 -3.26
N GLY A 11 12.30 5.87 -4.11
CA GLY A 11 11.77 7.12 -4.67
C GLY A 11 11.04 7.95 -3.61
N ALA A 12 11.65 9.08 -3.23
CA ALA A 12 11.09 9.99 -2.23
C ALA A 12 9.84 10.75 -2.74
N GLU A 13 9.59 10.71 -4.04
CA GLU A 13 8.42 11.30 -4.71
C GLU A 13 7.13 10.47 -4.57
N ILE A 14 7.24 9.19 -4.18
CA ILE A 14 6.09 8.27 -4.09
C ILE A 14 4.94 8.80 -3.21
N PRO A 15 5.20 9.46 -2.06
CA PRO A 15 4.15 10.04 -1.21
C PRO A 15 3.49 11.30 -1.78
N ASP A 16 4.02 11.90 -2.86
CA ASP A 16 3.41 13.09 -3.48
C ASP A 16 2.14 12.75 -4.29
N HIS A 17 1.93 11.45 -4.58
CA HIS A 17 0.73 10.94 -5.23
C HIS A 17 -0.42 10.74 -4.22
N PRO A 18 -1.70 10.75 -4.66
CA PRO A 18 -2.80 10.32 -3.83
C PRO A 18 -2.56 8.92 -3.27
N MET A 19 -2.72 8.77 -1.95
CA MET A 19 -2.41 7.51 -1.27
C MET A 19 -3.67 6.79 -0.80
N VAL A 20 -3.66 5.48 -0.94
CA VAL A 20 -4.67 4.58 -0.35
C VAL A 20 -3.95 3.57 0.54
N ALA A 21 -4.37 3.49 1.80
CA ALA A 21 -3.86 2.48 2.72
C ALA A 21 -4.60 1.15 2.52
N LEU A 22 -3.85 0.07 2.38
CA LEU A 22 -4.37 -1.28 2.31
C LEU A 22 -4.11 -2.01 3.63
N LEU A 23 -5.17 -2.49 4.26
CA LEU A 23 -5.15 -3.23 5.52
C LEU A 23 -6.03 -4.48 5.38
N CYS A 24 -5.54 -5.67 5.75
CA CYS A 24 -6.38 -6.85 5.96
C CYS A 24 -6.00 -7.59 7.25
N SER A 25 -6.94 -8.41 7.73
CA SER A 25 -6.67 -9.52 8.64
C SER A 25 -5.62 -10.46 8.05
N GLU A 26 -4.72 -10.99 8.89
CA GLU A 26 -3.79 -12.07 8.54
C GLU A 26 -4.51 -13.30 7.97
N LYS A 27 -5.76 -13.53 8.38
CA LYS A 27 -6.63 -14.62 7.90
C LYS A 27 -7.57 -14.09 6.81
N CYS A 28 -7.02 -13.75 5.65
CA CYS A 28 -7.76 -13.26 4.48
C CYS A 28 -7.99 -14.44 3.48
N PRO A 29 -9.22 -14.71 3.01
CA PRO A 29 -9.49 -15.75 2.01
C PRO A 29 -8.70 -15.54 0.71
N GLY A 30 -8.18 -16.61 0.11
CA GLY A 30 -7.31 -16.52 -1.09
C GLY A 30 -7.94 -15.82 -2.29
N LYS A 31 -9.27 -15.89 -2.46
CA LYS A 31 -9.98 -15.15 -3.53
C LYS A 31 -9.77 -13.64 -3.41
N LEU A 32 -9.81 -13.08 -2.20
CA LEU A 32 -9.65 -11.65 -1.99
C LEU A 32 -8.23 -11.16 -2.28
N ILE A 33 -7.22 -12.04 -2.18
CA ILE A 33 -5.83 -11.71 -2.52
C ILE A 33 -5.73 -11.34 -4.01
N LEU A 34 -6.30 -12.16 -4.89
CA LEU A 34 -6.26 -11.92 -6.34
C LEU A 34 -7.05 -10.66 -6.73
N ASP A 35 -8.27 -10.53 -6.22
CA ASP A 35 -9.13 -9.36 -6.51
C ASP A 35 -8.44 -8.05 -6.04
N THR A 36 -7.71 -8.10 -4.92
CA THR A 36 -6.97 -6.97 -4.37
C THR A 36 -5.69 -6.65 -5.15
N TYR A 37 -4.98 -7.67 -5.60
CA TYR A 37 -3.83 -7.48 -6.47
C TYR A 37 -4.21 -6.76 -7.76
N ASP A 38 -5.35 -7.11 -8.36
CA ASP A 38 -5.88 -6.41 -9.53
C ASP A 38 -6.28 -4.96 -9.21
N LEU A 39 -6.87 -4.71 -8.04
CA LEU A 39 -7.14 -3.36 -7.55
C LEU A 39 -5.86 -2.53 -7.38
N ALA A 40 -4.81 -3.09 -6.76
CA ALA A 40 -3.53 -2.41 -6.60
C ALA A 40 -2.88 -2.06 -7.96
N LYS A 41 -2.99 -2.96 -8.94
CA LYS A 41 -2.55 -2.69 -10.32
C LYS A 41 -3.35 -1.57 -10.98
N LEU A 42 -4.65 -1.50 -10.73
CA LEU A 42 -5.50 -0.43 -11.23
C LEU A 42 -5.09 0.92 -10.61
N PHE A 43 -4.90 0.97 -9.29
CA PHE A 43 -4.41 2.17 -8.61
C PHE A 43 -3.07 2.64 -9.14
N ARG A 44 -2.11 1.73 -9.35
CA ARG A 44 -0.82 2.07 -9.97
C ARG A 44 -1.01 2.71 -11.35
N LYS A 45 -1.89 2.17 -12.20
CA LYS A 45 -2.18 2.73 -13.53
C LYS A 45 -2.81 4.13 -13.45
N GLN A 46 -3.53 4.41 -12.38
CA GLN A 46 -4.17 5.71 -12.13
C GLN A 46 -3.26 6.71 -11.40
N GLY A 47 -2.02 6.33 -11.08
CA GLY A 47 -1.10 7.18 -10.30
C GLY A 47 -1.50 7.29 -8.83
N VAL A 48 -2.23 6.32 -8.30
CA VAL A 48 -2.54 6.21 -6.86
C VAL A 48 -1.53 5.28 -6.22
N THR A 49 -0.87 5.75 -5.16
CA THR A 49 0.10 4.98 -4.38
C THR A 49 -0.65 4.11 -3.36
N VAL A 50 -0.40 2.81 -3.37
CA VAL A 50 -0.86 1.90 -2.31
C VAL A 50 0.20 1.83 -1.24
N ILE A 51 -0.19 2.06 0.02
CA ILE A 51 0.69 1.94 1.18
C ILE A 51 0.16 0.86 2.13
N SER A 52 1.06 0.15 2.82
CA SER A 52 0.67 -0.93 3.71
C SER A 52 1.74 -1.24 4.78
N GLY A 53 1.40 -2.08 5.75
CA GLY A 53 2.28 -2.49 6.86
C GLY A 53 3.04 -3.79 6.61
N PHE A 54 2.73 -4.52 5.53
CA PHE A 54 3.36 -5.83 5.22
C PHE A 54 3.12 -6.90 6.32
N HIS A 55 1.99 -6.81 7.04
CA HIS A 55 1.68 -7.72 8.14
C HIS A 55 0.90 -8.98 7.70
N SER A 56 0.35 -9.00 6.48
CA SER A 56 -0.39 -10.13 5.93
C SER A 56 0.00 -10.41 4.47
N PRO A 57 -0.25 -11.61 3.93
CA PRO A 57 0.09 -11.95 2.54
C PRO A 57 -0.63 -11.11 1.47
N MET A 58 -1.65 -10.35 1.87
CA MET A 58 -2.41 -9.46 0.98
C MET A 58 -1.76 -8.07 0.86
N GLU A 59 -0.98 -7.68 1.87
CA GLU A 59 -0.22 -6.43 1.95
C GLU A 59 1.11 -6.54 1.19
#